data_AF-A0A816H549-F1
#
_entry.id   AF-A0A816H549-F1
#
_cell.length_a   1.000
_cell.length_b   1.000
_cell.length_c   1.000
_cell.angle_alpha   90.00
_cell.angle_beta   90.00
_cell.angle_gamma   90.00
#
_symmetry.space_group_name_H-M   'P 1'
#
loop_
_entity.id
_entity.type
_entity.pdbx_description
1 polymer ?
#
loop_
_entity_poly.entity_id
_entity_poly.type
_entity_poly.pdbx_seq_one_letter_code
_entity_poly.pdbx_strand_id
1 'polypeptide(L)'
;MQDETRLKSLIIEAEYFRLQGLLEMLVNECFPDGTLLQSQHKKILNQFYHKIYQRWELIFKGSYDGFHADAFHSRCNNKGATITIIQSDQNYIFGGYTCVS
;
A
#
# COMPACT_ATOMS: atom_id res chain seq x y z
N MET A 1 -5.07 -18.96 16.43
CA MET A 1 -6.16 -19.94 16.24
C MET A 1 -7.54 -19.31 16.44
N GLN A 2 -7.87 -18.72 17.59
CA GLN A 2 -9.20 -18.12 17.83
C GLN A 2 -9.49 -16.82 17.05
N ASP A 3 -8.46 -16.00 16.83
CA ASP A 3 -8.56 -14.72 16.09
C ASP A 3 -8.80 -14.94 14.58
N GLU A 4 -8.18 -16.00 14.04
CA GLU A 4 -8.34 -16.41 12.65
C GLU A 4 -9.77 -16.92 12.36
N THR A 5 -10.39 -17.58 13.34
CA THR A 5 -11.80 -18.00 13.26
C THR A 5 -12.74 -16.81 13.25
N ARG A 6 -12.45 -15.77 14.05
CA ARG A 6 -13.25 -14.54 14.10
C ARG A 6 -13.12 -13.74 12.80
N LEU A 7 -11.92 -13.65 12.23
CA LEU A 7 -11.72 -12.97 10.95
C LEU A 7 -12.52 -13.65 9.83
N LYS A 8 -12.52 -14.99 9.78
CA LYS A 8 -13.30 -15.76 8.79
C LYS A 8 -14.81 -15.54 8.93
N SER A 9 -15.35 -15.50 10.16
CA SER A 9 -16.78 -15.22 10.37
C SER A 9 -17.15 -13.79 9.98
N LEU A 10 -16.30 -12.81 10.30
CA LEU A 10 -16.50 -11.41 9.91
C LEU A 10 -16.51 -11.21 8.39
N ILE A 11 -15.65 -11.92 7.66
CA ILE A 11 -15.65 -11.89 6.19
C ILE A 11 -16.97 -12.47 5.64
N ILE A 12 -17.40 -13.64 6.14
CA ILE A 12 -18.65 -14.29 5.72
C ILE A 12 -19.86 -13.35 5.95
N GLU A 13 -19.93 -12.69 7.10
CA GLU A 13 -21.00 -11.74 7.40
C GLU A 13 -20.94 -10.52 6.47
N ALA A 14 -19.75 -9.96 6.25
CA ALA A 14 -19.57 -8.83 5.34
C ALA A 14 -19.95 -9.18 3.89
N GLU A 15 -19.67 -10.41 3.44
CA GLU A 15 -20.13 -10.95 2.15
C GLU A 15 -21.66 -11.07 2.10
N TYR A 16 -22.28 -11.64 3.15
CA TYR A 16 -23.73 -11.80 3.25
C TYR A 16 -24.48 -10.47 3.13
N PHE A 17 -24.00 -9.43 3.83
CA PHE A 17 -24.59 -8.10 3.81
C PHE A 17 -24.12 -7.23 2.62
N ARG A 18 -23.27 -7.76 1.73
CA ARG A 18 -22.67 -7.04 0.58
C ARG A 18 -21.94 -5.75 0.99
N LEU A 19 -21.24 -5.78 2.13
CA LEU A 19 -20.50 -4.64 2.65
C LEU A 19 -19.13 -4.53 1.97
N GLN A 20 -19.11 -4.11 0.70
CA GLN A 20 -17.89 -4.05 -0.11
C GLN A 20 -16.76 -3.25 0.55
N GLY A 21 -17.06 -2.10 1.18
CA GLY A 21 -16.03 -1.31 1.88
C GLY A 21 -15.43 -2.02 3.10
N LEU A 22 -16.22 -2.86 3.79
CA LEU A 22 -15.74 -3.67 4.91
C LEU A 22 -14.88 -4.85 4.41
N LEU A 23 -15.29 -5.49 3.31
CA LEU A 23 -14.51 -6.55 2.66
C LEU A 23 -13.16 -6.03 2.14
N GLU A 24 -13.15 -4.86 1.50
CA GLU A 24 -11.94 -4.19 1.05
C GLU A 24 -11.00 -3.81 2.19
N MET A 25 -11.51 -3.66 3.41
CA MET A 25 -10.70 -3.41 4.59
C MET A 25 -10.18 -4.71 5.23
N LEU A 26 -11.03 -5.73 5.34
CA LEU A 26 -10.73 -7.01 5.99
C LEU A 26 -9.78 -7.89 5.17
N VAL A 27 -9.85 -7.80 3.84
CA VAL A 27 -9.06 -8.63 2.91
C VAL A 27 -7.84 -7.88 2.37
N ASN A 28 -7.62 -6.63 2.78
CA ASN A 28 -6.57 -5.80 2.20
C ASN A 28 -5.18 -6.28 2.60
N GLU A 29 -4.48 -6.90 1.66
CA GLU A 29 -3.06 -7.17 1.82
C GLU A 29 -2.28 -5.87 2.09
N CYS A 30 -1.24 -6.01 2.89
CA CYS A 30 -0.39 -4.88 3.22
C CYS A 30 0.57 -4.62 2.05
N PHE A 31 0.25 -3.64 1.21
CA PHE A 31 1.02 -3.28 0.01
C PHE A 31 1.25 -4.47 -0.93
N PRO A 32 0.24 -4.84 -1.75
CA PRO A 32 0.39 -5.91 -2.75
C PRO A 32 1.67 -5.71 -3.58
N ASP A 33 2.43 -6.79 -3.79
CA ASP A 33 3.71 -6.84 -4.54
C ASP A 33 4.88 -6.03 -3.93
N GLY A 34 4.60 -5.28 -2.85
CA GLY A 34 5.57 -4.51 -2.09
C GLY A 34 6.33 -5.38 -1.10
N THR A 35 7.65 -5.22 -1.03
CA THR A 35 8.51 -5.97 -0.10
C THR A 35 9.18 -5.09 0.94
N LEU A 36 9.14 -3.76 0.78
CA LEU A 36 9.84 -2.82 1.65
C LEU A 36 9.02 -2.40 2.87
N LEU A 37 7.69 -2.31 2.72
CA LEU A 37 6.80 -1.81 3.76
C LEU A 37 6.04 -2.94 4.46
N GLN A 38 5.69 -2.71 5.71
CA GLN A 38 4.96 -3.63 6.58
C GLN A 38 3.68 -2.97 7.10
N SER A 39 2.82 -3.73 7.78
CA SER A 39 1.53 -3.26 8.30
C SER A 39 1.63 -2.04 9.21
N GLN A 40 2.73 -1.91 9.97
CA GLN A 40 2.99 -0.73 10.79
C GLN A 40 3.22 0.55 9.96
N HIS A 41 3.91 0.43 8.82
CA HIS A 41 4.15 1.56 7.91
C HIS A 41 2.87 2.02 7.24
N LYS A 42 1.94 1.10 6.92
CA LYS A 42 0.61 1.45 6.38
C LYS A 42 -0.15 2.39 7.31
N LYS A 43 -0.10 2.17 8.63
CA LYS A 43 -0.76 3.06 9.60
C LYS A 43 -0.19 4.48 9.55
N ILE A 44 1.13 4.60 9.49
CA ILE A 44 1.84 5.89 9.40
C ILE A 44 1.48 6.60 8.09
N LEU A 45 1.50 5.90 6.96
CA LEU A 45 1.17 6.48 5.65
C LEU A 45 -0.32 6.88 5.58
N ASN A 46 -1.22 6.09 6.14
CA ASN A 46 -2.64 6.42 6.21
C ASN A 46 -2.91 7.66 7.08
N GLN A 47 -2.17 7.81 8.19
CA GLN A 47 -2.21 9.01 9.02
C GLN A 47 -1.67 10.23 8.27
N PHE A 48 -0.50 10.10 7.64
CA PHE A 48 0.13 11.15 6.83
C PHE A 48 -0.79 11.62 5.70
N TYR A 49 -1.47 10.69 5.03
CA TYR A 49 -2.40 10.99 3.93
C TYR A 49 -3.82 11.36 4.40
N HIS A 50 -4.04 11.48 5.72
CA HIS A 50 -5.34 11.79 6.32
C HIS A 50 -6.49 10.86 5.86
N LYS A 51 -6.18 9.59 5.58
CA LYS A 51 -7.16 8.59 5.15
C LYS A 51 -6.90 7.24 5.81
N ILE A 52 -7.72 6.95 6.81
CA ILE A 52 -7.62 5.74 7.67
C ILE A 52 -7.68 4.46 6.83
N TYR A 53 -8.47 4.46 5.76
CA TYR A 53 -8.64 3.35 4.83
C TYR A 53 -8.08 3.69 3.44
N GLN A 54 -6.77 3.95 3.37
CA GLN A 54 -6.10 4.13 2.07
C GLN A 54 -5.64 2.77 1.51
N ARG A 55 -6.01 2.52 0.26
CA ARG A 55 -5.47 1.44 -0.56
C ARG A 55 -4.26 1.97 -1.32
N TRP A 56 -3.13 1.31 -1.15
CA TRP A 56 -1.89 1.65 -1.83
C TRP A 56 -1.67 0.65 -2.96
N GLU A 57 -1.31 1.16 -4.12
CA GLU A 57 -0.96 0.38 -5.30
C GLU A 57 0.53 0.58 -5.58
N LEU A 58 1.25 -0.52 -5.77
CA LEU A 58 2.64 -0.47 -6.18
C LEU A 58 2.71 -0.27 -7.70
N ILE A 59 3.12 0.92 -8.13
CA ILE A 59 3.21 1.24 -9.57
C ILE A 59 4.65 1.14 -10.12
N PHE A 60 5.65 1.20 -9.25
CA PHE A 60 7.08 1.12 -9.59
C PHE A 60 7.87 0.48 -8.45
N LYS A 61 8.81 -0.39 -8.79
CA LYS A 61 9.76 -1.00 -7.85
C LYS A 61 11.14 -1.10 -8.50
N GLY A 62 12.11 -0.33 -8.01
CA GLY A 62 13.46 -0.29 -8.61
C GLY A 62 14.14 -1.65 -8.74
N SER A 63 13.93 -2.58 -7.80
CA SER A 63 14.49 -3.94 -7.88
C SER A 63 13.85 -4.83 -8.95
N TYR A 64 12.72 -4.42 -9.53
CA TYR A 64 11.97 -5.16 -10.54
C TYR A 64 11.97 -4.40 -11.89
N ASP A 65 11.66 -3.11 -11.87
CA ASP A 65 11.57 -2.24 -13.06
C ASP A 65 12.92 -1.60 -13.43
N GLY A 66 13.92 -1.66 -12.55
CA GLY A 66 15.25 -1.06 -12.71
C GLY A 66 15.38 0.33 -12.08
N PHE A 67 16.58 0.66 -11.62
CA PHE A 67 16.90 1.94 -10.95
C PHE A 67 17.28 3.05 -11.92
N HIS A 68 16.53 3.22 -13.01
CA HIS A 68 16.78 4.25 -14.03
C HIS A 68 15.62 5.24 -14.08
N ALA A 69 15.93 6.51 -14.36
CA ALA A 69 14.93 7.58 -14.40
C ALA A 69 13.81 7.28 -15.41
N ASP A 70 14.15 6.77 -16.59
CA ASP A 70 13.16 6.46 -17.63
C ASP A 70 12.16 5.38 -17.20
N ALA A 71 12.63 4.36 -16.48
CA ALA A 71 11.76 3.32 -15.93
C ALA A 71 10.78 3.92 -14.91
N PHE A 72 11.27 4.77 -14.00
CA PHE A 72 10.44 5.48 -13.04
C PHE A 72 9.40 6.36 -13.74
N HIS A 73 9.82 7.21 -14.67
CA HIS A 73 8.93 8.12 -15.38
C HIS A 73 7.89 7.38 -16.23
N SER A 74 8.26 6.27 -16.88
CA SER A 74 7.32 5.45 -17.67
C SER A 74 6.17 4.87 -16.83
N ARG A 75 6.41 4.65 -15.53
CA ARG A 75 5.45 4.06 -14.60
C ARG A 75 4.69 5.09 -13.77
N CYS A 76 5.35 6.18 -13.36
CA CYS A 76 4.83 7.13 -12.38
C CYS A 76 4.21 8.39 -12.99
N ASN A 77 4.64 8.82 -14.18
CA ASN A 77 4.09 10.03 -14.80
C ASN A 77 2.58 9.87 -15.05
N ASN A 78 1.82 10.94 -14.85
CA ASN A 78 0.37 10.97 -15.03
C ASN A 78 -0.44 10.03 -14.11
N LYS A 79 0.15 9.51 -13.02
CA LYS A 79 -0.57 8.69 -12.02
C LYS A 79 -1.23 9.50 -10.91
N GLY A 80 -1.06 10.82 -10.93
CA GLY A 80 -1.53 11.72 -9.88
C GLY A 80 -0.60 11.70 -8.67
N ALA A 81 -1.17 11.83 -7.47
CA ALA A 81 -0.38 11.92 -6.25
C ALA A 81 0.30 10.57 -5.92
N THR A 82 1.60 10.59 -5.68
CA THR A 82 2.38 9.38 -5.36
C THR A 82 3.26 9.59 -4.14
N ILE A 83 3.51 8.50 -3.41
CA ILE A 83 4.53 8.44 -2.35
C ILE A 83 5.64 7.54 -2.86
N THR A 84 6.86 8.10 -2.92
CA THR A 84 8.08 7.34 -3.20
C THR A 84 8.73 6.95 -1.88
N ILE A 85 9.11 5.68 -1.72
CA ILE A 85 9.80 5.17 -0.54
C ILE A 85 11.11 4.53 -0.99
N ILE A 86 12.19 4.85 -0.28
CA ILE A 86 13.57 4.46 -0.57
C ILE A 86 14.14 3.81 0.70
N GLN A 87 14.85 2.69 0.51
CA GLN A 87 15.73 2.11 1.52
C GLN A 87 17.17 2.38 1.10
N SER A 88 17.94 3.00 1.98
CA SER A 88 19.40 3.13 1.78
C SER A 88 20.14 1.85 2.12
N ASP A 89 21.40 1.77 1.70
CA ASP A 89 22.32 0.68 2.05
C ASP A 89 22.57 0.54 3.56
N GLN A 90 22.31 1.59 4.33
CA GLN A 90 22.38 1.61 5.80
C GLN A 90 21.04 1.26 6.47
N ASN A 91 20.07 0.74 5.71
CA ASN A 91 18.72 0.38 6.17
C ASN A 91 17.84 1.54 6.67
N TYR A 92 18.21 2.79 6.40
CA TYR A 92 17.28 3.90 6.62
C TYR A 92 16.19 3.91 5.55
N ILE A 93 14.95 4.09 6.00
CA ILE A 93 13.76 4.25 5.15
C ILE A 93 13.37 5.73 5.15
N PHE A 94 13.27 6.31 3.96
CA PHE A 94 12.83 7.69 3.75
C PHE A 94 12.18 7.81 2.37
N GLY A 95 11.74 9.02 2.00
CA GLY A 95 11.02 9.18 0.74
C GLY A 95 10.46 10.58 0.55
N GLY A 96 9.49 10.67 -0.35
CA GLY A 96 8.82 11.93 -0.67
C GLY A 96 7.41 11.71 -1.19
N TYR A 97 6.55 12.69 -0.96
CA TYR A 97 5.23 12.78 -1.55
C TYR A 97 5.24 13.82 -2.67
N THR A 98 4.68 13.48 -3.82
CA THR A 98 4.41 14.43 -4.89
C THR A 98 2.92 14.40 -5.20
N CYS A 99 2.34 15.59 -5.36
CA CYS A 99 0.96 15.76 -5.82
C CYS A 99 0.87 16.04 -7.33
N VAL A 100 2.02 16.08 -8.02
CA VAL A 100 2.13 16.48 -9.43
C VAL A 100 2.25 15.25 -10.31
N SER A 101 1.51 15.29 -11.42
CA SER A 101 1.45 14.29 -12.50
C SER A 101 2.54 14.46 -13.55
#